data_AF-A0A3R5QYD3-F1
#
_entry.id   AF-A0A3R5QYD3-F1
#
_cell.length_a   1.000
_cell.length_b   1.000
_cell.length_c   1.000
_cell.angle_alpha   90.00
_cell.angle_beta   90.00
_cell.angle_gamma   90.00
#
_symmetry.space_group_name_H-M   'P 1'
#
loop_
_entity.id
_entity.type
_entity.pdbx_description
1 polymer ?
#
loop_
_entity_poly.entity_id
_entity_poly.type
_entity_poly.pdbx_seq_one_letter_code
_entity_poly.pdbx_strand_id
1 'polypeptide(L)'
;MLKYYLLRILKYAIIIFALFIIIIIIFGFDYNAKGFTQASLGQGWYMVFQYEKRRESFAINFGVLSIVIPIFAAIISDLMVRIFSRRMSRFKDVKAN
;
A
#
# COMPACT_ATOMS: atom_id res chain seq x y z
N MET A 1 0.11 -20.10 17.20
CA MET A 1 0.94 -19.64 16.06
C MET A 1 0.16 -18.85 15.00
N LEU A 2 -0.96 -19.36 14.45
CA LEU A 2 -1.72 -18.68 13.38
C LEU A 2 -2.14 -17.23 13.70
N LYS A 3 -2.65 -16.98 14.92
CA LYS A 3 -3.06 -15.64 15.37
C LYS A 3 -1.94 -14.59 15.31
N TYR A 4 -0.70 -14.98 15.62
CA TYR A 4 0.47 -14.08 15.57
C TYR A 4 0.82 -13.68 14.13
N TYR A 5 0.70 -14.61 13.17
CA TYR A 5 0.91 -14.30 11.76
C TYR A 5 -0.18 -13.37 11.21
N LEU A 6 -1.44 -13.61 11.59
CA LEU A 6 -2.55 -12.77 11.16
C LEU A 6 -2.39 -11.33 11.66
N LEU A 7 -2.02 -11.15 12.94
CA LEU A 7 -1.77 -9.83 13.54
C LEU A 7 -0.61 -9.10 12.85
N ARG A 8 0.45 -9.83 12.47
CA ARG A 8 1.60 -9.24 11.79
C ARG A 8 1.25 -8.75 10.37
N ILE A 9 0.53 -9.57 9.60
CA ILE A 9 0.04 -9.19 8.27
C ILE A 9 -0.88 -7.97 8.37
N LEU A 10 -1.81 -7.98 9.33
CA LEU A 10 -2.71 -6.85 9.56
C LEU A 10 -1.95 -5.56 9.89
N LYS A 11 -0.93 -5.63 10.76
CA LYS A 11 -0.08 -4.48 11.07
C LYS A 11 0.60 -3.93 9.81
N TYR A 12 1.18 -4.79 8.97
CA TYR A 12 1.78 -4.34 7.72
C TYR A 12 0.77 -3.75 6.75
N ALA A 13 -0.42 -4.34 6.64
CA ALA A 13 -1.48 -3.81 5.77
C ALA A 13 -1.89 -2.40 6.18
N ILE A 14 -2.05 -2.13 7.49
CA ILE A 14 -2.39 -0.80 8.00
C ILE A 14 -1.27 0.21 7.71
N ILE A 15 -0.01 -0.16 7.95
CA ILE A 15 1.13 0.73 7.70
C ILE A 15 1.24 1.06 6.20
N ILE A 16 1.17 0.04 5.34
CA ILE A 16 1.25 0.22 3.89
C ILE A 16 0.06 1.06 3.39
N PHE A 17 -1.14 0.80 3.91
CA PHE A 17 -2.32 1.59 3.54
C PHE A 17 -2.18 3.06 3.96
N ALA A 18 -1.69 3.35 5.16
CA ALA A 18 -1.45 4.72 5.60
C ALA A 18 -0.45 5.45 4.70
N LEU A 19 0.68 4.81 4.36
CA LEU A 19 1.66 5.35 3.42
C LEU A 19 1.05 5.58 2.03
N PHE A 20 0.23 4.64 1.57
CA PHE A 20 -0.44 4.72 0.29
C PHE A 20 -1.40 5.92 0.21
N ILE A 21 -2.18 6.16 1.27
CA ILE A 21 -3.07 7.34 1.36
C ILE A 21 -2.27 8.65 1.31
N ILE A 22 -1.14 8.73 2.03
CA ILE A 22 -0.27 9.91 2.01
C ILE A 22 0.20 10.21 0.59
N ILE A 23 0.66 9.18 -0.15
CA ILE A 23 1.11 9.32 -1.54
C ILE A 23 -0.01 9.86 -2.43
N ILE A 24 -1.22 9.30 -2.31
CA ILE A 24 -2.38 9.74 -3.11
C ILE A 24 -2.76 11.19 -2.80
N ILE A 25 -2.69 11.61 -1.54
CA ILE A 25 -2.96 13.00 -1.15
C ILE A 25 -1.92 13.94 -1.77
N ILE A 26 -0.62 13.57 -1.75
CA ILE A 26 0.45 14.34 -2.40
C ILE A 26 0.15 14.52 -3.89
N PHE A 27 -0.26 13.45 -4.58
CA PHE A 27 -0.69 13.54 -5.98
C PHE A 27 -1.89 14.46 -6.18
N GLY A 28 -2.87 14.42 -5.28
CA GLY A 28 -4.03 15.33 -5.32
C GLY A 28 -3.64 16.81 -5.23
N PHE A 29 -2.70 17.15 -4.35
CA PHE A 29 -2.16 18.51 -4.27
C PHE A 29 -1.38 18.91 -5.53
N ASP A 30 -0.55 18.02 -6.06
CA ASP A 30 0.20 18.25 -7.30
C ASP A 30 -0.74 18.47 -8.50
N TYR A 31 -1.79 17.66 -8.64
CA TYR A 31 -2.80 17.83 -9.68
C TYR A 31 -3.56 19.15 -9.54
N ASN A 32 -3.91 19.54 -8.32
CA ASN A 32 -4.56 20.82 -8.08
C ASN A 32 -3.66 22.00 -8.46
N ALA A 33 -2.36 21.94 -8.09
CA ALA A 33 -1.38 22.97 -8.42
C ALA A 33 -1.14 23.09 -9.93
N LYS A 34 -1.16 21.97 -10.65
CA LYS A 34 -1.04 21.91 -12.12
C LYS A 34 -2.33 22.29 -12.85
N GLY A 35 -3.44 22.50 -12.13
CA GLY A 35 -4.71 22.91 -12.71
C GLY A 35 -5.51 21.79 -13.38
N PHE A 36 -5.22 20.52 -13.08
CA PHE A 36 -6.03 19.41 -13.59
C PHE A 36 -7.47 19.50 -13.05
N THR A 37 -8.44 19.20 -13.90
CA THR A 37 -9.85 19.15 -13.51
C THR A 37 -10.26 17.76 -13.03
N GLN A 38 -9.78 16.72 -13.70
CA GLN A 38 -10.01 15.32 -13.34
C GLN A 38 -8.78 14.48 -13.66
N ALA A 39 -8.49 13.52 -12.80
CA ALA A 39 -7.46 12.51 -13.03
C ALA A 39 -7.88 11.21 -12.32
N SER A 40 -7.61 10.06 -12.92
CA SER A 40 -7.92 8.78 -12.27
C SER A 40 -6.81 7.78 -12.51
N LEU A 41 -6.56 6.95 -11.50
CA LEU A 41 -5.70 5.79 -11.62
C LEU A 41 -6.59 4.55 -11.67
N GLY A 42 -6.71 3.96 -12.86
CA GLY A 42 -7.60 2.83 -13.15
C GLY A 42 -9.03 3.27 -13.49
N GLN A 43 -9.87 2.30 -13.88
CA GLN A 43 -11.27 2.51 -14.27
C GLN A 43 -12.15 1.36 -13.78
N GLY A 44 -13.44 1.65 -13.58
CA GLY A 44 -14.44 0.69 -13.13
C GLY A 44 -14.04 0.00 -11.83
N TRP A 45 -14.13 -1.33 -11.79
CA TRP A 45 -13.73 -2.14 -10.63
C TRP A 45 -12.23 -2.06 -10.30
N TYR A 46 -11.40 -1.69 -11.28
CA TYR A 46 -9.95 -1.52 -11.12
C TYR A 46 -9.56 -0.09 -10.74
N MET A 47 -10.52 0.77 -10.41
CA MET A 47 -10.19 2.11 -9.94
C MET A 47 -9.45 2.02 -8.60
N VAL A 48 -8.31 2.70 -8.55
CA VAL A 48 -7.51 2.88 -7.34
C VAL A 48 -7.93 4.18 -6.67
N PHE A 49 -7.85 5.28 -7.39
CA PHE A 49 -8.40 6.56 -6.94
C PHE A 49 -8.85 7.40 -8.13
N GLN A 50 -9.77 8.33 -7.86
CA GLN A 50 -10.20 9.35 -8.79
C GLN A 50 -10.12 10.71 -8.10
N TYR A 51 -9.30 11.58 -8.67
CA TYR A 51 -9.19 12.98 -8.34
C TYR A 51 -10.21 13.78 -9.15
N GLU A 52 -10.91 14.70 -8.47
CA GLU A 52 -11.81 15.65 -9.08
C GLU A 52 -11.67 17.03 -8.45
N LYS A 53 -11.45 18.05 -9.27
CA LYS A 53 -11.38 19.44 -8.84
C LYS A 53 -12.79 19.97 -8.57
N ARG A 54 -12.98 20.52 -7.37
CA ARG A 54 -14.16 21.30 -6.98
C ARG A 54 -13.79 22.78 -6.95
N ARG A 55 -14.77 23.69 -6.98
CA ARG A 55 -14.54 25.14 -7.17
C ARG A 55 -13.35 25.70 -6.38
N GLU A 56 -13.30 25.44 -5.08
CA GLU A 56 -12.25 25.94 -4.17
C GLU A 56 -11.41 24.81 -3.53
N SER A 57 -11.63 23.55 -3.92
CA SER A 57 -11.00 22.39 -3.29
C SER A 57 -10.86 21.21 -4.26
N PHE A 58 -10.36 20.08 -3.78
CA PHE A 58 -10.37 18.84 -4.56
C PHE A 58 -10.95 17.70 -3.74
N ALA A 59 -11.53 16.72 -4.43
CA ALA A 59 -12.02 15.48 -3.87
C ALA A 59 -11.19 14.32 -4.42
N ILE A 60 -10.94 13.32 -3.56
CA ILE A 60 -10.34 12.05 -3.95
C ILE A 60 -11.31 10.94 -3.56
N ASN A 61 -11.81 10.22 -4.56
CA ASN A 61 -12.63 9.05 -4.37
C ASN A 61 -11.75 7.80 -4.47
N PHE A 62 -11.81 6.93 -3.46
CA PHE A 62 -11.06 5.69 -3.46
C PHE A 62 -11.91 4.57 -4.07
N GLY A 63 -11.32 3.82 -5.00
CA GLY A 63 -11.95 2.62 -5.56
C GLY A 63 -11.53 1.36 -4.81
N VAL A 64 -12.15 0.22 -5.15
CA VAL A 64 -11.95 -1.06 -4.44
C VAL A 64 -10.48 -1.48 -4.41
N LEU A 65 -9.72 -1.24 -5.48
CA LEU A 65 -8.31 -1.63 -5.53
C LEU A 65 -7.42 -0.88 -4.52
N SER A 66 -7.83 0.30 -4.06
CA SER A 66 -7.08 1.04 -3.03
C SER A 66 -6.93 0.26 -1.72
N ILE A 67 -7.87 -0.65 -1.44
CA ILE A 67 -7.87 -1.51 -0.26
C ILE A 67 -7.15 -2.83 -0.56
N VAL A 68 -7.36 -3.38 -1.75
CA VAL A 68 -6.81 -4.67 -2.16
C VAL A 68 -5.29 -4.63 -2.26
N ILE A 69 -4.71 -3.58 -2.85
CA ILE A 69 -3.26 -3.44 -3.05
C ILE A 69 -2.47 -3.54 -1.73
N PRO A 70 -2.79 -2.78 -0.67
CA PRO A 70 -2.11 -2.88 0.63
C PRO A 70 -2.16 -4.28 1.25
N ILE A 71 -3.29 -4.99 1.10
CA ILE A 71 -3.46 -6.35 1.63
C ILE A 71 -2.51 -7.32 0.93
N PHE A 72 -2.48 -7.30 -0.41
CA PHE A 72 -1.53 -8.13 -1.18
C PHE A 72 -0.08 -7.78 -0.87
N ALA A 73 0.25 -6.49 -0.78
CA ALA A 73 1.59 -6.03 -0.42
C ALA A 73 2.01 -6.49 0.99
N ALA A 74 1.08 -6.51 1.96
CA ALA A 74 1.34 -7.02 3.29
C ALA A 74 1.60 -8.53 3.32
N ILE A 75 0.86 -9.31 2.53
CA ILE A 75 1.06 -10.75 2.38
C ILE A 75 2.45 -11.04 1.78
N ILE A 76 2.82 -10.33 0.71
CA ILE A 76 4.13 -10.47 0.06
C ILE A 76 5.24 -10.08 1.03
N SER A 77 5.08 -8.97 1.76
CA SER A 77 6.03 -8.51 2.76
C SER A 77 6.25 -9.55 3.85
N ASP A 78 5.18 -10.19 4.36
CA ASP A 78 5.28 -11.28 5.33
C ASP A 78 6.05 -12.49 4.77
N LEU A 79 5.79 -12.85 3.50
CA LEU A 79 6.48 -13.94 2.82
C LEU A 79 7.98 -13.64 2.67
N MET A 80 8.33 -12.43 2.23
CA MET A 80 9.72 -12.01 2.08
C MET A 80 10.48 -12.06 3.40
N VAL A 81 9.88 -11.55 4.49
CA VAL A 81 10.47 -11.61 5.84
C VAL A 81 10.75 -13.06 6.25
N ARG A 82 9.85 -14.00 5.95
CA ARG A 82 10.06 -15.42 6.27
C ARG A 82 11.18 -16.06 5.45
N ILE A 83 11.25 -15.76 4.16
CA ILE A 83 12.31 -16.31 3.30
C ILE A 83 13.67 -15.78 3.76
N PHE A 84 13.73 -14.48 4.07
CA PHE A 84 14.97 -13.84 4.49
C PHE A 84 15.44 -14.34 5.86
N SER A 85 14.53 -14.48 6.84
CA SER A 85 14.89 -15.01 8.17
C SER A 85 15.39 -16.45 8.10
N ARG A 86 14.78 -17.30 7.26
CA ARG A 86 15.25 -18.68 7.02
C ARG A 86 16.63 -18.75 6.35
N ARG A 87 16.93 -17.83 5.43
CA ARG A 87 18.28 -17.75 4.83
C ARG A 87 19.30 -17.28 5.85
N MET A 88 18.97 -16.30 6.67
CA MET A 88 19.88 -15.76 7.67
C MET A 88 20.22 -16.75 8.78
N SER A 89 19.26 -17.57 9.22
CA SER A 89 19.53 -18.67 10.17
C SER A 89 20.58 -19.65 9.62
N ARG A 90 20.40 -20.11 8.37
CA ARG A 90 21.35 -21.03 7.73
C ARG A 90 22.75 -20.45 7.58
N PHE A 91 22.88 -19.15 7.32
CA PHE A 91 24.18 -18.48 7.29
C PHE A 91 24.86 -18.42 8.67
N LYS A 92 24.09 -18.33 9.74
CA LYS A 92 24.60 -18.32 11.12
C LYS A 92 25.13 -19.70 11.53
N ASP A 93 24.42 -20.76 11.15
CA ASP A 93 24.82 -22.14 11.45
C ASP A 93 26.09 -22.56 10.68
N VAL A 94 26.24 -22.10 9.43
CA VAL A 94 27.46 -22.34 8.63
C VAL A 94 28.69 -21.60 9.17
N LYS A 95 28.51 -20.46 9.86
CA LYS A 95 29.62 -19.72 10.49
C LYS A 95 30.02 -20.25 11.87
N ALA A 96 29.20 -21.11 12.47
CA ALA A 96 29.42 -21.66 13.82
C ALA A 96 30.09 -23.05 13.81
N ASN A 97 30.21 -23.67 12.64
CA ASN A 97 31.07 -24.84 12.38
C ASN A 97 32.37 -24.40 11.70
#